data_AF-A0A7J7NJ02-F1
#
_entry.id   AF-A0A7J7NJ02-F1
#
_cell.length_a   1.000
_cell.length_b   1.000
_cell.length_c   1.000
_cell.angle_alpha   90.00
_cell.angle_beta   90.00
_cell.angle_gamma   90.00
#
_symmetry.space_group_name_H-M   'P 1'
#
loop_
_entity.id
_entity.type
_entity.pdbx_description
1 polymer ?
#
loop_
_entity_poly.entity_id
_entity_poly.type
_entity_poly.pdbx_seq_one_letter_code
_entity_poly.pdbx_strand_id
1 'polypeptide(L)'
;MTYEEASQVVNSAFGSIRTVASFCAEKKVMPLYAKKCEGPMKTGISQCVISEIGYGFSFCLLYSVYATCFYAGARLVDAGKITFSDVFRVFFALVMAAIGISQPSSLAPDFTKAKSTTDSIFEILDRKSKINPSDNSGTTLENMNGHIILDGVELHKFQLRWLRQQMGFVSQEPVLLNDTICANIAYGKEGPTTEADILAASELANAHKFISGLQRNAGLITVIRNGVIAEKRKHDTLINIKDGIYASLVALHKTAS
;
A
#
# COMPACT_ATOMS: atom_id res chain seq x y z
N MET A 1 -16.06 -5.50 -5.97
CA MET A 1 -17.42 -5.28 -6.50
C MET A 1 -18.55 -5.73 -5.56
N THR A 2 -18.48 -6.89 -4.89
CA THR A 2 -19.66 -7.42 -4.15
C THR A 2 -20.14 -6.55 -2.98
N TYR A 3 -19.27 -5.81 -2.27
CA TYR A 3 -19.71 -4.91 -1.18
C TYR A 3 -19.49 -3.43 -1.49
N GLU A 4 -19.35 -3.09 -2.77
CA GLU A 4 -18.93 -1.75 -3.18
C GLU A 4 -19.93 -0.66 -2.77
N GLU A 5 -21.23 -0.90 -2.99
CA GLU A 5 -22.27 0.04 -2.59
C GLU A 5 -22.39 0.16 -1.06
N ALA A 6 -22.25 -0.95 -0.33
CA ALA A 6 -22.29 -0.95 1.13
C ALA A 6 -21.08 -0.20 1.70
N SER A 7 -19.89 -0.42 1.14
CA SER A 7 -18.66 0.28 1.47
C SER A 7 -18.76 1.77 1.13
N GLN A 8 -19.41 2.14 0.03
CA GLN A 8 -19.60 3.54 -0.34
C GLN A 8 -20.50 4.28 0.66
N VAL A 9 -21.57 3.64 1.12
CA VAL A 9 -22.47 4.20 2.16
C VAL A 9 -21.69 4.42 3.45
N VAL A 10 -20.89 3.43 3.87
CA VAL A 10 -20.06 3.52 5.08
C VAL A 10 -18.99 4.60 4.96
N ASN A 11 -18.27 4.65 3.83
CA ASN A 11 -17.22 5.64 3.59
C ASN A 11 -17.79 7.07 3.58
N SER A 12 -18.96 7.26 2.95
CA SER A 12 -19.65 8.56 2.94
C SER A 12 -20.10 8.98 4.35
N ALA A 13 -20.61 8.02 5.13
CA ALA A 13 -21.04 8.26 6.50
C ALA A 13 -19.87 8.58 7.43
N PHE A 14 -18.75 7.86 7.33
CA PHE A 14 -17.55 8.14 8.13
C PHE A 14 -16.87 9.44 7.72
N GLY A 15 -16.75 9.70 6.41
CA GLY A 15 -16.20 10.96 5.90
C GLY A 15 -16.97 12.19 6.37
N SER A 16 -18.27 12.02 6.64
CA SER A 16 -19.16 13.09 7.14
C SER A 16 -19.74 12.79 8.54
N ILE A 17 -18.99 12.11 9.41
CA ILE A 17 -19.52 11.60 10.69
C ILE A 17 -20.11 12.69 11.59
N ARG A 18 -19.52 13.90 11.57
CA ARG A 18 -20.04 15.05 12.33
C ARG A 18 -21.42 15.48 11.84
N THR A 19 -21.66 15.43 10.53
CA THR A 19 -22.95 15.73 9.93
C THR A 19 -23.97 14.64 10.25
N VAL A 20 -23.58 13.37 10.21
CA VAL A 20 -24.45 12.25 10.60
C VAL A 20 -24.90 12.42 12.06
N ALA A 21 -23.97 12.74 12.95
CA ALA A 21 -24.24 12.96 14.37
C ALA A 21 -25.09 14.21 14.63
N SER A 22 -24.84 15.32 13.94
CA SER A 22 -25.62 16.56 14.13
C SER A 22 -27.09 16.40 13.74
N PHE A 23 -27.39 15.50 12.80
CA PHE A 23 -28.76 15.20 12.38
C PHE A 23 -29.36 13.95 13.07
N CYS A 24 -28.64 13.34 14.02
CA CYS A 24 -29.02 12.05 14.64
C CYS A 24 -29.36 10.97 13.59
N ALA A 25 -28.66 11.02 12.45
CA ALA A 25 -28.97 10.23 11.27
C ALA A 25 -28.40 8.80 11.34
N GLU A 26 -27.71 8.42 12.43
CA GLU A 26 -27.19 7.07 12.66
C GLU A 26 -28.30 6.02 12.55
N LYS A 27 -29.48 6.36 13.08
CA LYS A 27 -30.69 5.52 13.03
C LYS A 27 -31.19 5.25 11.60
N LYS A 28 -30.77 6.06 10.62
CA LYS A 28 -31.11 5.91 9.21
C LYS A 28 -29.98 5.29 8.39
N VAL A 29 -28.73 5.61 8.72
CA VAL A 29 -27.54 5.09 8.02
C VAL A 29 -27.34 3.60 8.30
N MET A 30 -27.48 3.17 9.56
CA MET A 30 -27.28 1.77 9.95
C MET A 30 -28.20 0.78 9.21
N PRO A 31 -29.54 1.00 9.15
CA PRO A 31 -30.42 0.11 8.40
C PRO A 31 -30.18 0.18 6.88
N LEU A 32 -29.75 1.34 6.36
CA LEU A 32 -29.41 1.48 4.95
C LEU A 32 -28.18 0.61 4.58
N TYR A 33 -27.15 0.61 5.42
CA TYR A 33 -25.99 -0.27 5.26
C TYR A 33 -26.39 -1.74 5.35
N ALA A 34 -27.17 -2.13 6.37
CA ALA A 34 -27.64 -3.51 6.53
C ALA A 34 -28.40 -3.99 5.28
N LYS A 35 -29.31 -3.16 4.75
CA LYS A 35 -30.05 -3.45 3.52
C LYS A 35 -29.13 -3.60 2.30
N LYS A 36 -28.07 -2.79 2.20
CA LYS A 36 -27.08 -2.91 1.12
C LYS A 36 -26.21 -4.17 1.25
N CYS A 37 -26.04 -4.70 2.45
CA CYS A 37 -25.33 -5.97 2.69
C CYS A 37 -26.16 -7.22 2.41
N GLU A 38 -27.49 -7.14 2.40
CA GLU A 38 -28.37 -8.30 2.16
C GLU A 38 -28.15 -8.93 0.77
N GLY A 39 -28.05 -8.12 -0.28
CA GLY A 39 -27.82 -8.60 -1.65
C GLY A 39 -26.52 -9.42 -1.76
N PRO A 40 -25.37 -8.84 -1.38
CA PRO A 40 -24.09 -9.55 -1.36
C PRO A 40 -24.08 -10.79 -0.47
N MET A 41 -24.72 -10.73 0.70
CA MET A 41 -24.84 -11.87 1.60
C MET A 41 -25.62 -13.02 0.96
N LYS A 42 -26.77 -12.72 0.35
CA LYS A 42 -27.60 -13.73 -0.33
C LYS A 42 -26.87 -14.33 -1.52
N THR A 43 -26.20 -13.52 -2.33
CA THR A 43 -25.36 -14.00 -3.44
C THR A 43 -24.23 -14.88 -2.93
N GLY A 44 -23.56 -14.49 -1.84
CA GLY A 44 -22.49 -15.28 -1.22
C GLY A 44 -22.98 -16.64 -0.72
N ILE A 45 -24.16 -16.71 -0.11
CA ILE A 45 -24.78 -17.97 0.31
C ILE A 45 -25.08 -18.87 -0.91
N SER A 46 -25.74 -18.35 -1.94
CA SER A 46 -26.04 -19.13 -3.15
C SER A 46 -24.76 -19.61 -3.84
N GLN A 47 -23.74 -18.75 -3.92
CA GLN A 47 -22.45 -19.09 -4.50
C GLN A 47 -21.75 -20.20 -3.72
N CYS A 48 -21.75 -20.11 -2.39
CA CYS A 48 -21.20 -21.14 -1.51
C CYS A 48 -21.90 -22.49 -1.72
N VAL A 49 -23.23 -22.52 -1.71
CA VAL A 49 -23.98 -23.76 -1.94
C VAL A 49 -23.64 -24.37 -3.31
N ILE A 50 -23.56 -23.56 -4.36
CA ILE A 50 -23.21 -24.03 -5.71
C ILE A 50 -21.77 -24.58 -5.74
N SER A 51 -20.81 -23.89 -5.13
CA SER A 51 -19.42 -24.34 -5.10
C SER A 51 -19.24 -25.62 -4.28
N GLU A 52 -19.92 -25.74 -3.13
CA GLU A 52 -19.82 -26.90 -2.25
C GLU A 52 -20.46 -28.15 -2.88
N ILE A 53 -21.62 -28.00 -3.53
CA ILE A 53 -22.23 -29.10 -4.28
C ILE A 53 -21.32 -29.54 -5.43
N GLY A 54 -20.75 -28.59 -6.17
CA GLY A 54 -19.80 -28.88 -7.24
C GLY A 54 -18.54 -29.61 -6.75
N TYR A 55 -18.00 -29.19 -5.61
CA TYR A 55 -16.85 -29.83 -4.98
C TYR A 55 -17.18 -31.25 -4.51
N GLY A 56 -18.29 -31.42 -3.79
CA GLY A 56 -18.76 -32.73 -3.34
C GLY A 56 -19.01 -33.70 -4.50
N PHE A 57 -19.65 -33.24 -5.57
CA PHE A 57 -19.86 -34.05 -6.78
C PHE A 57 -18.54 -34.45 -7.46
N SER A 58 -17.58 -33.52 -7.54
CA SER A 58 -16.25 -33.79 -8.10
C SER A 58 -15.50 -34.86 -7.31
N PHE A 59 -15.56 -34.82 -5.97
CA PHE A 59 -14.96 -35.84 -5.11
C PHE A 59 -15.67 -37.19 -5.20
N CYS A 60 -17.00 -37.20 -5.32
CA CYS A 60 -17.77 -38.41 -5.53
C CYS A 60 -17.35 -39.13 -6.82
N LEU A 61 -17.23 -38.37 -7.93
CA LEU A 61 -16.73 -38.91 -9.19
C LEU A 61 -15.29 -39.44 -9.07
N LEU A 62 -14.40 -38.70 -8.40
CA LEU A 62 -13.01 -39.12 -8.18
C LEU A 62 -12.92 -40.48 -7.47
N TYR A 63 -13.62 -40.63 -6.34
CA TYR A 63 -13.61 -41.89 -5.60
C TYR A 63 -14.31 -43.03 -6.35
N SER A 64 -15.33 -42.72 -7.17
CA SER A 64 -15.98 -43.70 -8.04
C SER A 64 -15.02 -44.25 -9.11
N VAL A 65 -14.19 -43.38 -9.70
CA VAL A 65 -13.12 -43.79 -10.63
C VAL A 65 -12.10 -44.67 -9.91
N TYR A 66 -11.66 -44.28 -8.71
CA TYR A 66 -10.71 -45.09 -7.92
C TYR A 66 -11.28 -46.48 -7.60
N ALA A 67 -12.53 -46.55 -7.13
CA ALA A 67 -13.20 -47.82 -6.85
C ALA A 67 -13.25 -48.72 -8.10
N THR A 68 -13.55 -48.14 -9.27
CA THR A 68 -13.59 -48.89 -10.54
C THR A 68 -12.19 -49.39 -10.95
N CYS A 69 -11.15 -48.57 -10.79
CA CYS A 69 -9.77 -48.97 -11.06
C CYS A 69 -9.33 -50.14 -10.17
N PHE A 70 -9.60 -50.07 -8.87
CA PHE A 70 -9.26 -51.16 -7.95
C PHE A 70 -10.08 -52.42 -8.19
N TYR A 71 -11.39 -52.29 -8.50
CA TYR A 71 -12.23 -53.43 -8.83
C TYR A 71 -11.76 -54.16 -10.10
N ALA A 72 -11.44 -53.41 -11.16
CA ALA A 72 -10.87 -53.96 -12.39
C ALA A 72 -9.49 -54.59 -12.14
N GLY A 73 -8.63 -53.91 -11.37
CA GLY A 73 -7.32 -54.42 -10.96
C GLY A 73 -7.41 -55.73 -10.20
N ALA A 74 -8.31 -55.84 -9.23
CA ALA A 74 -8.54 -57.05 -8.45
C ALA A 74 -8.92 -58.24 -9.35
N ARG A 75 -9.86 -58.04 -10.29
CA ARG A 75 -10.23 -59.09 -11.26
C ARG A 75 -9.08 -59.53 -12.17
N LEU A 76 -8.18 -58.62 -12.53
CA LEU A 76 -7.01 -58.93 -13.36
C LEU A 76 -5.96 -59.72 -12.57
N VAL A 77 -5.81 -59.44 -11.26
CA VAL A 77 -4.98 -60.21 -10.34
C VAL A 77 -5.54 -61.62 -10.14
N ASP A 78 -6.85 -61.74 -9.91
CA ASP A 78 -7.53 -63.04 -9.76
C ASP A 78 -7.39 -63.91 -11.02
N ALA A 79 -7.35 -63.29 -12.20
CA ALA A 79 -7.12 -63.97 -13.47
C ALA A 79 -5.64 -64.32 -13.72
N GLY A 80 -4.73 -64.02 -12.78
CA GLY A 80 -3.29 -64.28 -12.90
C GLY A 80 -2.56 -63.48 -13.98
N LYS A 81 -3.19 -62.41 -14.51
CA LYS A 81 -2.62 -61.61 -15.62
C LYS A 81 -1.63 -60.56 -15.16
N ILE A 82 -1.85 -60.02 -13.96
CA ILE A 82 -1.01 -58.98 -13.35
C ILE A 82 -0.79 -59.29 -11.88
N THR A 83 0.29 -58.76 -11.30
CA THR A 83 0.51 -58.85 -9.86
C THR A 83 -0.20 -57.72 -9.11
N PHE A 84 -0.37 -57.88 -7.80
CA PHE A 84 -0.87 -56.81 -6.94
C PHE A 84 -0.01 -55.54 -7.03
N SER A 85 1.32 -55.68 -7.17
CA SER A 85 2.24 -54.56 -7.29
C SER A 85 2.00 -53.74 -8.56
N ASP A 86 1.68 -54.41 -9.67
CA ASP A 86 1.43 -53.74 -10.96
C ASP A 86 0.20 -52.82 -10.90
N VAL A 87 -0.85 -53.21 -10.16
CA VAL A 87 -2.06 -52.41 -9.95
C VAL A 87 -1.72 -51.08 -9.27
N PHE A 88 -0.96 -51.14 -8.17
CA PHE A 88 -0.55 -49.93 -7.44
C PHE A 88 0.38 -49.05 -8.26
N ARG A 89 1.27 -49.64 -9.06
CA ARG A 89 2.18 -48.88 -9.93
C ARG A 89 1.40 -48.06 -10.96
N VAL A 90 0.40 -48.65 -11.62
CA VAL A 90 -0.45 -47.95 -12.59
C VAL A 90 -1.32 -46.90 -11.89
N PHE A 91 -1.90 -47.23 -10.74
CA PHE A 91 -2.71 -46.29 -9.95
C PHE A 91 -1.93 -45.03 -9.57
N PHE A 92 -0.77 -45.18 -8.93
CA PHE A 92 0.06 -44.03 -8.54
C PHE A 92 0.55 -43.23 -9.74
N ALA A 93 0.91 -43.88 -10.85
CA ALA A 93 1.31 -43.18 -12.06
C ALA A 93 0.18 -42.30 -12.63
N LEU A 94 -1.06 -42.81 -12.66
CA LEU A 94 -2.23 -42.05 -13.12
C LEU A 94 -2.57 -40.89 -12.19
N VAL A 95 -2.52 -41.10 -10.87
CA VAL A 95 -2.80 -40.05 -9.87
C VAL A 95 -1.76 -38.94 -9.94
N MET A 96 -0.47 -39.29 -10.01
CA MET A 96 0.61 -38.30 -10.13
C MET A 96 0.54 -37.51 -11.44
N ALA A 97 0.19 -38.16 -12.54
CA ALA A 97 -0.03 -37.48 -13.81
C ALA A 97 -1.21 -36.49 -13.72
N ALA A 98 -2.32 -36.88 -13.11
CA ALA A 98 -3.49 -36.01 -12.93
C ALA A 98 -3.21 -34.81 -12.02
N ILE A 99 -2.46 -34.99 -10.93
CA ILE A 99 -2.02 -33.90 -10.05
C ILE A 99 -1.06 -32.97 -10.80
N GLY A 100 -0.13 -33.53 -11.58
CA GLY A 100 0.83 -32.77 -12.37
C GLY A 100 0.18 -31.88 -13.44
N ILE A 101 -0.98 -32.28 -13.98
CA ILE A 101 -1.75 -31.46 -14.93
C ILE A 101 -2.61 -30.42 -14.20
N SER A 102 -3.24 -30.80 -13.09
CA SER A 102 -4.25 -29.96 -12.43
C SER A 102 -3.66 -28.80 -11.61
N GLN A 103 -2.61 -29.02 -10.82
CA GLN A 103 -2.04 -27.99 -9.93
C GLN A 103 -1.51 -26.74 -10.69
N PRO A 104 -0.73 -26.86 -11.78
CA PRO A 104 -0.22 -25.70 -12.49
C PRO A 104 -1.32 -24.85 -13.14
N SER A 105 -2.47 -25.44 -13.48
CA SER A 105 -3.59 -24.70 -14.09
C SER A 105 -4.14 -23.61 -13.17
N SER A 106 -4.04 -23.79 -11.84
CA SER A 106 -4.46 -22.80 -10.86
C SER A 106 -3.61 -21.51 -10.88
N LEU A 107 -2.40 -21.57 -11.44
CA LEU A 107 -1.47 -20.44 -11.57
C LEU A 107 -1.67 -19.65 -12.88
N ALA A 108 -2.46 -20.14 -13.83
CA ALA A 108 -2.74 -19.44 -15.08
C ALA A 108 -3.24 -17.97 -14.92
N PRO A 109 -4.16 -17.66 -13.99
CA PRO A 109 -4.54 -16.27 -13.75
C PRO A 109 -3.39 -15.41 -13.21
N ASP A 110 -2.50 -15.97 -12.39
CA ASP A 110 -1.33 -15.24 -11.87
C ASP A 110 -0.35 -14.90 -13.00
N PHE A 111 -0.10 -15.82 -13.92
CA PHE A 111 0.70 -15.55 -15.12
C PHE A 111 0.10 -14.41 -15.97
N THR A 112 -1.22 -14.42 -16.15
CA THR A 112 -1.92 -13.37 -16.92
C THR A 112 -1.79 -12.02 -16.23
N LYS A 113 -1.95 -11.98 -14.90
CA LYS A 113 -1.80 -10.76 -14.09
C LYS A 113 -0.36 -10.24 -14.06
N ALA A 114 0.62 -11.15 -13.94
CA ALA A 114 2.05 -10.80 -13.98
C ALA A 114 2.43 -10.19 -15.33
N LYS A 115 1.94 -10.76 -16.43
CA LYS A 115 2.13 -10.20 -17.78
C LYS A 115 1.57 -8.77 -17.88
N SER A 116 0.30 -8.57 -17.47
CA SER A 116 -0.31 -7.24 -17.51
C SER A 116 0.40 -6.21 -16.63
N THR A 117 0.93 -6.61 -15.46
CA THR A 117 1.67 -5.69 -14.58
C THR A 117 3.04 -5.34 -15.17
N THR A 118 3.67 -6.31 -15.84
CA THR A 118 4.95 -6.12 -16.53
C THR A 118 4.80 -5.10 -17.67
N ASP A 119 3.69 -5.15 -18.42
CA ASP A 119 3.39 -4.15 -19.46
C ASP A 119 3.34 -2.72 -18.88
N SER A 120 2.70 -2.53 -17.71
CA SER A 120 2.69 -1.22 -17.02
C SER A 120 4.07 -0.78 -16.52
N ILE A 121 4.91 -1.71 -16.07
CA ILE A 121 6.29 -1.40 -15.66
C ILE A 121 7.10 -0.96 -16.88
N PHE A 122 6.98 -1.67 -18.01
CA PHE A 122 7.64 -1.29 -19.25
C PHE A 122 7.14 0.04 -19.80
N GLU A 123 5.85 0.35 -19.68
CA GLU A 123 5.32 1.66 -20.05
C GLU A 123 5.99 2.80 -19.25
N ILE A 124 6.28 2.58 -17.96
CA ILE A 124 7.03 3.55 -17.14
C ILE A 124 8.51 3.60 -17.53
N LEU A 125 9.14 2.44 -17.78
CA LEU A 125 10.57 2.35 -18.12
C LEU A 125 10.87 2.98 -19.49
N ASP A 126 10.00 2.73 -20.47
CA ASP A 126 10.14 3.20 -21.85
C ASP A 126 9.60 4.63 -22.02
N ARG A 127 9.01 5.21 -20.97
CA ARG A 127 8.56 6.61 -20.98
C ARG A 127 9.74 7.55 -21.20
N LYS A 128 9.85 8.10 -22.41
CA LYS A 128 10.79 9.19 -22.71
C LYS A 128 10.46 10.45 -21.90
N SER A 129 11.44 11.03 -21.21
CA SER A 129 11.27 12.29 -20.48
C SER A 129 11.02 13.45 -21.44
N LYS A 130 10.03 14.31 -21.14
CA LYS A 130 9.75 15.53 -21.91
C LYS A 130 10.84 16.60 -21.75
N ILE A 131 11.57 16.58 -20.63
CA ILE A 131 12.72 17.45 -20.39
C ILE A 131 13.91 16.51 -20.27
N ASN A 132 14.73 16.47 -21.31
CA ASN A 132 16.00 15.77 -21.29
C ASN A 132 17.11 16.82 -21.05
N PRO A 133 17.76 16.84 -19.87
CA PRO A 133 18.81 17.81 -19.56
C PRO A 133 20.07 17.69 -20.44
N SER A 134 20.16 16.64 -21.26
CA SER A 134 21.32 16.30 -22.08
C SER A 134 21.07 16.41 -23.58
N ASP A 135 19.85 16.76 -24.00
CA ASP A 135 19.46 16.83 -25.42
C ASP A 135 19.03 18.25 -25.80
N ASN A 136 19.76 18.83 -26.75
CA ASN A 136 19.53 20.18 -27.27
C ASN A 136 18.70 20.19 -28.57
N SER A 137 18.10 19.07 -29.00
CA SER A 137 17.37 18.97 -30.27
C SER A 137 15.87 19.35 -30.19
N GLY A 138 15.43 20.02 -29.11
CA GLY A 138 14.02 20.36 -28.89
C GLY A 138 13.49 21.46 -29.84
N THR A 139 12.18 21.46 -30.07
CA THR A 139 11.50 22.51 -30.86
C THR A 139 11.38 23.80 -30.05
N THR A 140 12.00 24.87 -30.52
CA THR A 140 11.76 26.24 -30.05
C THR A 140 10.36 26.68 -30.47
N LEU A 141 9.50 27.03 -29.51
CA LEU A 141 8.17 27.58 -29.78
C LEU A 141 8.31 28.92 -30.51
N GLU A 142 7.76 29.03 -31.72
CA GLU A 142 7.92 30.20 -32.61
C GLU A 142 7.40 31.52 -32.01
N ASN A 143 6.55 31.46 -30.98
CA ASN A 143 5.89 32.62 -30.38
C ASN A 143 6.08 32.75 -28.85
N MET A 144 7.22 32.32 -28.32
CA MET A 144 7.67 32.75 -26.99
C MET A 144 8.68 33.88 -27.16
N ASN A 145 8.19 35.13 -27.14
CA ASN A 145 9.06 36.29 -27.22
C ASN A 145 9.68 36.57 -25.85
N GLY A 146 10.98 36.34 -25.70
CA GLY A 146 11.75 36.62 -24.50
C GLY A 146 12.91 35.65 -24.28
N HIS A 147 14.08 36.18 -23.97
CA HIS A 147 15.26 35.39 -23.58
C HIS A 147 15.48 35.55 -22.07
N ILE A 148 15.61 34.42 -21.37
CA ILE A 148 16.11 34.41 -19.99
C ILE A 148 17.62 34.23 -20.08
N ILE A 149 18.34 35.25 -19.65
CA ILE A 149 19.79 35.34 -19.75
C ILE A 149 20.37 35.36 -18.33
N LEU A 150 21.36 34.51 -18.07
CA LEU A 150 22.18 34.54 -16.87
C LEU A 150 23.61 34.91 -17.31
N ASP A 151 24.13 36.01 -16.78
CA ASP A 151 25.48 36.52 -17.08
C ASP A 151 25.79 36.65 -18.59
N GLY A 152 24.80 37.12 -19.37
CA GLY A 152 24.96 37.29 -20.82
C GLY A 152 24.80 36.00 -21.65
N VAL A 153 24.59 34.85 -21.01
CA VAL A 153 24.37 33.55 -21.69
C VAL A 153 22.92 33.10 -21.50
N GLU A 154 22.30 32.59 -22.56
CA GLU A 154 20.93 32.08 -22.49
C GLU A 154 20.84 30.85 -21.57
N LEU A 155 19.81 30.82 -20.72
CA LEU A 155 19.67 29.83 -19.64
C LEU A 155 19.66 28.38 -20.15
N HIS A 156 19.12 28.12 -21.35
CA HIS A 156 19.06 26.78 -21.95
C HIS A 156 20.43 26.23 -22.41
N LYS A 157 21.47 27.08 -22.50
CA LYS A 157 22.82 26.66 -22.86
C LYS A 157 23.61 26.09 -21.68
N PHE A 158 23.15 26.32 -20.45
CA PHE A 158 23.78 25.78 -19.26
C PHE A 158 23.36 24.33 -18.99
N GLN A 159 24.27 23.54 -18.43
CA GLN A 159 23.92 22.24 -17.88
C GLN A 159 22.97 22.40 -16.70
N LEU A 160 21.79 21.79 -16.78
CA LEU A 160 20.71 21.98 -15.80
C LEU A 160 21.13 21.66 -14.36
N ARG A 161 21.97 20.64 -14.16
CA ARG A 161 22.49 20.26 -12.84
C ARG A 161 23.35 21.38 -12.24
N TRP A 162 24.32 21.88 -13.01
CA TRP A 162 25.18 22.99 -12.57
C TRP A 162 24.36 24.25 -12.29
N LEU A 163 23.42 24.60 -13.17
CA LEU A 163 22.58 25.78 -13.01
C LEU A 163 21.78 25.74 -11.69
N ARG A 164 21.21 24.58 -11.33
CA ARG A 164 20.48 24.40 -10.07
C ARG A 164 21.38 24.48 -8.84
N GLN A 165 22.67 24.16 -8.94
CA GLN A 165 23.62 24.32 -7.83
C GLN A 165 23.92 25.79 -7.53
N GLN A 166 23.76 26.69 -8.52
CA GLN A 166 23.96 28.12 -8.34
C GLN A 166 22.72 28.83 -7.78
N MET A 167 21.61 28.12 -7.55
CA MET A 167 20.34 28.70 -7.12
C MET A 167 19.82 28.00 -5.86
N GLY A 168 19.53 28.79 -4.82
CA GLY A 168 18.72 28.35 -3.69
C GLY A 168 17.24 28.67 -3.93
N PHE A 169 16.34 27.72 -3.65
CA PHE A 169 14.90 27.93 -3.70
C PHE A 169 14.26 27.62 -2.36
N VAL A 170 13.42 28.51 -1.85
CA VAL A 170 12.66 28.34 -0.61
C VAL A 170 11.17 28.40 -0.94
N SER A 171 10.48 27.27 -0.76
CA SER A 171 9.03 27.15 -0.96
C SER A 171 8.26 27.80 0.19
N GLN A 172 7.06 28.30 -0.08
CA GLN A 172 6.12 28.74 0.97
C GLN A 172 5.72 27.58 1.90
N GLU A 173 5.59 26.38 1.34
CA GLU A 173 5.38 25.12 2.07
C GLU A 173 6.60 24.21 1.85
N PRO A 174 7.57 24.20 2.79
CA PRO A 174 8.75 23.34 2.71
C PRO A 174 8.37 21.87 2.90
N VAL A 175 8.94 20.99 2.08
CA VAL A 175 8.81 19.54 2.21
C VAL A 175 10.02 19.00 2.95
N LEU A 176 9.79 18.26 4.03
CA LEU A 176 10.82 17.50 4.74
C LEU A 176 10.69 16.02 4.41
N LEU A 177 11.82 15.38 4.12
CA LEU A 177 11.89 13.93 3.94
C LEU A 177 11.69 13.22 5.29
N ASN A 178 11.12 12.02 5.25
CA ASN A 178 10.96 11.16 6.43
C ASN A 178 12.31 10.53 6.84
N ASP A 179 13.22 11.39 7.29
CA ASP A 179 14.59 11.11 7.70
C ASP A 179 14.98 12.07 8.84
N THR A 180 16.20 11.96 9.35
CA THR A 180 16.73 12.85 10.39
C THR A 180 16.79 14.31 9.92
N ILE A 181 16.78 15.24 10.87
CA ILE A 181 16.97 16.67 10.60
C ILE A 181 18.34 16.90 9.93
N CYS A 182 19.36 16.18 10.39
CA CYS A 182 20.70 16.24 9.80
C CYS A 182 20.70 15.82 8.32
N ALA A 183 19.99 14.74 7.97
CA ALA A 183 19.85 14.29 6.58
C ALA A 183 19.09 15.31 5.72
N ASN A 184 18.02 15.91 6.26
CA ASN A 184 17.28 16.96 5.56
C ASN A 184 18.12 18.23 5.31
N ILE A 185 18.99 18.61 6.25
CA ILE A 185 19.93 19.74 6.06
C ILE A 185 21.02 19.36 5.03
N ALA A 186 21.59 18.16 5.17
CA ALA A 186 22.64 17.67 4.27
C ALA A 186 22.16 17.50 2.82
N TYR A 187 20.87 17.25 2.60
CA TYR A 187 20.26 17.12 1.28
C TYR A 187 20.51 18.34 0.37
N GLY A 188 20.71 19.53 0.94
CA GLY A 188 20.98 20.76 0.18
C GLY A 188 22.39 20.87 -0.39
N LYS A 189 23.34 20.00 0.00
CA LYS A 189 24.73 20.04 -0.45
C LYS A 189 25.06 18.79 -1.26
N GLU A 190 25.61 18.97 -2.47
CA GLU A 190 26.17 17.85 -3.22
C GLU A 190 27.52 17.42 -2.63
N GLY A 191 27.70 16.13 -2.40
CA GLY A 191 28.94 15.54 -1.91
C GLY A 191 28.98 15.29 -0.40
N PRO A 192 30.16 14.96 0.15
CA PRO A 192 30.31 14.66 1.58
C PRO A 192 29.94 15.88 2.43
N THR A 193 29.06 15.66 3.41
CA THR A 193 28.64 16.69 4.37
C THR A 193 29.10 16.30 5.77
N THR A 194 29.83 17.19 6.43
CA THR A 194 30.32 16.96 7.80
C THR A 194 29.33 17.49 8.84
N GLU A 195 29.44 17.02 10.08
CA GLU A 195 28.62 17.55 11.19
C GLU A 195 28.83 19.06 11.40
N ALA A 196 30.06 19.53 11.22
CA ALA A 196 30.39 20.96 11.30
C ALA A 196 29.64 21.79 10.24
N ASP A 197 29.53 21.28 9.01
CA ASP A 197 28.77 21.94 7.94
C ASP A 197 27.29 22.07 8.31
N ILE A 198 26.70 21.00 8.88
CA ILE A 198 25.30 20.97 9.29
C ILE A 198 25.05 21.95 10.43
N LEU A 199 25.93 21.98 11.42
CA LEU A 199 25.84 22.92 12.55
C LEU A 199 25.92 24.37 12.05
N ALA A 200 26.92 24.70 11.22
CA ALA A 200 27.07 26.03 10.65
C ALA A 200 25.84 26.45 9.83
N ALA A 201 25.33 25.58 8.96
CA ALA A 201 24.13 25.86 8.18
C ALA A 201 22.90 26.07 9.08
N SER A 202 22.75 25.27 10.14
CA SER A 202 21.66 25.39 11.10
C SER A 202 21.74 26.68 11.92
N GLU A 203 22.93 27.17 12.24
CA GLU A 203 23.13 28.44 12.93
C GLU A 203 22.82 29.63 12.03
N LEU A 204 23.32 29.63 10.79
CA LEU A 204 23.06 30.67 9.79
C LEU A 204 21.56 30.78 9.46
N ALA A 205 20.86 29.65 9.44
CA ALA A 205 19.41 29.60 9.23
C ALA A 205 18.58 29.91 10.50
N ASN A 206 19.22 30.24 11.63
CA ASN A 206 18.58 30.41 12.95
C ASN A 206 17.78 29.19 13.43
N ALA A 207 18.08 28.00 12.91
CA ALA A 207 17.40 26.75 13.24
C ALA A 207 18.06 26.00 14.41
N HIS A 208 19.35 26.24 14.68
CA HIS A 208 20.13 25.48 15.67
C HIS A 208 19.46 25.43 17.05
N LYS A 209 18.99 26.57 17.57
CA LYS A 209 18.33 26.64 18.90
C LYS A 209 17.06 25.80 18.97
N PHE A 210 16.26 25.82 17.90
CA PHE A 210 15.05 25.00 17.80
C PHE A 210 15.41 23.51 17.74
N ILE A 211 16.36 23.13 16.89
CA ILE A 211 16.79 21.73 16.69
C ILE A 211 17.38 21.14 17.98
N SER A 212 18.30 21.85 18.64
CA SER A 212 18.88 21.44 19.92
C SER A 212 17.82 21.39 21.04
N GLY A 213 16.79 22.23 20.94
CA GLY A 213 15.61 22.20 21.80
C GLY A 213 14.68 21.00 21.55
N LEU A 214 14.68 20.42 20.34
CA LEU A 214 13.88 19.24 20.02
C LEU A 214 14.33 18.05 20.86
N GLN A 215 15.62 17.78 21.04
CA GLN A 215 16.05 16.68 21.92
C GLN A 215 15.66 16.90 23.39
N ARG A 216 15.64 18.16 23.86
CA ARG A 216 15.16 18.50 25.22
C ARG A 216 13.64 18.34 25.38
N ASN A 217 12.87 18.53 24.31
CA ASN A 217 11.40 18.47 24.32
C ASN A 217 10.82 17.19 23.70
N ALA A 218 11.61 16.35 23.02
CA ALA A 218 11.19 15.12 22.36
C ALA A 218 10.73 14.04 23.34
N GLY A 219 10.89 14.28 24.64
CA GLY A 219 10.27 13.50 25.69
C GLY A 219 9.00 14.12 26.28
N LEU A 220 8.69 15.40 26.02
CA LEU A 220 7.63 16.16 26.69
C LEU A 220 6.41 16.34 25.78
N ILE A 221 5.29 15.79 26.20
CA ILE A 221 3.99 15.97 25.56
C ILE A 221 3.32 17.18 26.20
N THR A 222 2.78 18.07 25.37
CA THR A 222 1.99 19.24 25.80
C THR A 222 0.54 19.05 25.36
N VAL A 223 -0.37 18.96 26.31
CA VAL A 223 -1.82 18.86 26.08
C VAL A 223 -2.43 20.25 26.18
N ILE A 224 -3.15 20.68 25.14
CA ILE A 224 -3.82 21.97 25.08
C ILE A 224 -5.34 21.75 25.17
N ARG A 225 -6.02 22.49 26.04
CA ARG A 225 -7.49 22.48 26.18
C ARG A 225 -8.00 23.92 26.18
N ASN A 226 -8.96 24.23 25.32
CA ASN A 226 -9.55 25.57 25.18
C ASN A 226 -8.51 26.68 24.95
N GLY A 227 -7.45 26.40 24.18
CA GLY A 227 -6.40 27.37 23.85
C GLY A 227 -5.37 27.60 24.97
N VAL A 228 -5.45 26.89 26.10
CA VAL A 228 -4.49 26.97 27.20
C VAL A 228 -3.77 25.65 27.39
N ILE A 229 -2.48 25.69 27.77
CA ILE A 229 -1.71 24.48 28.11
C ILE A 229 -2.29 23.89 29.40
N ALA A 230 -2.89 22.71 29.27
CA ALA A 230 -3.52 22.00 30.38
C ALA A 230 -2.53 21.02 31.06
N GLU A 231 -1.67 20.34 30.30
CA GLU A 231 -0.67 19.40 30.83
C GLU A 231 0.63 19.49 30.02
N LYS A 232 1.80 19.42 30.67
CA LYS A 232 3.12 19.36 29.99
C LYS A 232 4.14 18.53 30.76
N ARG A 233 4.31 17.26 30.38
CA ARG A 233 5.20 16.27 31.03
C ARG A 233 5.60 15.16 30.04
N LYS A 234 6.43 14.20 30.48
CA LYS A 234 6.79 13.06 29.62
C LYS A 234 5.65 12.08 29.43
N HIS A 235 5.66 11.32 28.33
CA HIS A 235 4.66 10.28 28.02
C HIS A 235 4.38 9.37 29.22
N ASP A 236 5.43 8.77 29.78
CA ASP A 236 5.34 7.82 30.91
C ASP A 236 4.74 8.44 32.17
N THR A 237 4.91 9.75 32.33
CA THR A 237 4.32 10.49 33.45
C THR A 237 2.85 10.77 33.19
N LEU A 238 2.49 11.25 32.00
CA LEU A 238 1.12 11.66 31.66
C LEU A 238 0.15 10.49 31.54
N ILE A 239 0.61 9.33 31.06
CA ILE A 239 -0.25 8.15 30.91
C ILE A 239 -0.69 7.56 32.26
N ASN A 240 0.08 7.83 33.32
CA ASN A 240 -0.17 7.34 34.67
C ASN A 240 -0.93 8.35 35.55
N ILE A 241 -1.28 9.53 35.04
CA ILE A 241 -2.12 10.49 35.77
C ILE A 241 -3.55 9.98 35.73
N LYS A 242 -4.08 9.60 36.91
CA LYS A 242 -5.48 9.22 37.07
C LYS A 242 -6.37 10.43 36.73
N ASP A 243 -7.34 10.21 35.84
CA ASP A 243 -8.21 11.26 35.27
C ASP A 243 -7.46 12.36 34.49
N GLY A 244 -6.22 12.09 34.04
CA GLY A 244 -5.46 13.00 33.18
C GLY A 244 -6.07 13.15 31.79
N ILE A 245 -5.98 14.35 31.22
CA ILE A 245 -6.52 14.66 29.89
C ILE A 245 -5.76 13.84 28.84
N TYR A 246 -4.44 13.78 28.94
CA TYR A 246 -3.63 12.93 28.06
C TYR A 246 -4.02 11.44 28.13
N ALA A 247 -4.12 10.90 29.34
CA ALA A 247 -4.47 9.49 29.57
C ALA A 247 -5.85 9.15 29.00
N SER A 248 -6.82 10.07 29.16
CA SER A 248 -8.18 9.94 28.61
C SER A 248 -8.19 9.94 27.08
N LEU A 249 -7.39 10.81 26.45
CA LEU A 249 -7.25 10.85 24.98
C LEU A 249 -6.61 9.57 24.42
N VAL A 250 -5.58 9.05 25.09
CA VAL A 250 -4.91 7.80 24.68
C VAL A 250 -5.84 6.60 24.85
N ALA A 251 -6.61 6.53 25.94
CA ALA A 251 -7.61 5.48 26.17
C ALA A 251 -8.69 5.49 25.08
N LEU A 252 -9.19 6.68 24.70
CA LEU A 252 -10.18 6.84 23.63
C LEU A 252 -9.65 6.33 22.28
N HIS A 253 -8.38 6.61 21.95
CA HIS A 253 -7.78 6.14 20.70
C HIS A 253 -7.62 4.61 20.68
N LYS A 254 -7.24 4.00 21.81
CA LYS A 254 -7.13 2.53 21.93
C LYS A 254 -8.48 1.81 21.84
N THR A 255 -9.57 2.46 22.20
CA THR A 255 -10.93 1.90 22.02
C THR A 255 -11.50 2.11 20.62
N ALA A 256 -10.84 2.93 19.79
CA ALA A 256 -11.28 3.29 18.44
C ALA A 256 -10.44 2.63 17.32
N SER A 257 -9.32 1.94 17.65
CA SER A 257 -8.62 0.97 16.79
C SER A 257 -9.06 -0.44 17.14
#